data_AF-A0A2D0I4T6-F1
#
_entry.id   AF-A0A2D0I4T6-F1
#
_cell.length_a   1.000
_cell.length_b   1.000
_cell.length_c   1.000
_cell.angle_alpha   90.00
_cell.angle_beta   90.00
_cell.angle_gamma   90.00
#
_symmetry.space_group_name_H-M   'P 1'
#
loop_
_entity.id
_entity.type
_entity.pdbx_description
1 polymer ?
#
loop_
_entity_poly.entity_id
_entity_poly.type
_entity_poly.pdbx_seq_one_letter_code
_entity_poly.pdbx_strand_id
1 'polypeptide(L)' 'MNEPKIRVMKSIYALSDEIDYNIYEAIDIAEYACMDEDDVREIISELYADGYLGECMTIGDDGYDTFYLNAKGRALIGAE' A
#
# COMPACT_ATOMS: atom_id res chain seq x y z
N MET A 1 -13.83 -7.35 -0.52
CA MET A 1 -13.06 -6.11 -0.29
C MET A 1 -14.01 -5.03 0.23
N ASN A 2 -13.63 -4.26 1.25
CA ASN A 2 -14.45 -3.15 1.78
C ASN A 2 -13.93 -1.80 1.27
N GLU A 3 -14.71 -0.73 1.45
CA GLU A 3 -14.36 0.61 0.95
C GLU A 3 -13.02 1.14 1.51
N PRO A 4 -12.70 1.01 2.81
CA PRO A 4 -11.41 1.45 3.35
C PRO A 4 -10.21 0.79 2.67
N LYS A 5 -10.25 -0.54 2.46
CA LYS A 5 -9.17 -1.25 1.78
C LYS A 5 -8.98 -0.78 0.33
N ILE A 6 -10.07 -0.60 -0.41
CA ILE A 6 -9.99 -0.07 -1.79
C ILE A 6 -9.38 1.33 -1.79
N ARG A 7 -9.73 2.18 -0.82
CA ARG A 7 -9.17 3.52 -0.69
C ARG A 7 -7.67 3.47 -0.45
N VAL A 8 -7.21 2.66 0.51
CA VAL A 8 -5.77 2.48 0.78
C VAL A 8 -5.04 1.94 -0.45
N MET A 9 -5.58 0.94 -1.15
CA MET A 9 -4.96 0.42 -2.38
C MET A 9 -4.82 1.49 -3.47
N LYS A 10 -5.83 2.34 -3.64
CA LYS A 10 -5.77 3.47 -4.57
C LYS A 10 -4.74 4.51 -4.15
N SER A 11 -4.62 4.81 -2.86
CA SER A 11 -3.60 5.72 -2.33
C SER A 11 -2.19 5.18 -2.57
N ILE A 12 -1.95 3.90 -2.26
CA ILE A 12 -0.67 3.22 -2.52
C ILE A 12 -0.30 3.33 -3.99
N TYR A 13 -1.25 3.04 -4.89
CA TYR A 13 -1.03 3.12 -6.34
C TYR A 13 -0.81 4.54 -6.85
N ALA A 14 -1.53 5.53 -6.30
CA ALA A 14 -1.42 6.93 -6.73
C ALA A 14 -0.13 7.58 -6.26
N LEU A 15 0.41 7.13 -5.11
CA LEU A 15 1.68 7.58 -4.60
C LEU A 15 2.85 6.90 -5.32
N SER A 16 2.67 5.71 -5.90
CA SER A 16 3.71 5.01 -6.67
C SER A 16 4.29 5.84 -7.81
N ASP A 17 5.58 6.19 -7.70
CA ASP A 17 6.37 6.79 -8.79
C ASP A 17 6.64 5.76 -9.90
N GLU A 18 6.88 4.50 -9.54
CA GLU A 18 6.99 3.39 -10.49
C GLU A 18 6.14 2.18 -10.03
N ILE A 19 5.71 1.36 -11.00
CA ILE A 19 4.76 0.25 -10.78
C ILE A 19 5.23 -0.75 -9.71
N ASP A 20 6.55 -0.91 -9.55
CA ASP A 20 7.18 -1.82 -8.60
C ASP A 20 8.13 -1.10 -7.63
N TYR A 21 7.99 0.23 -7.47
CA TYR A 21 8.82 1.02 -6.56
C TYR A 21 7.96 1.95 -5.72
N ASN A 22 7.81 1.60 -4.44
CA ASN A 22 7.10 2.41 -3.47
C ASN A 22 7.98 2.66 -2.27
N ILE A 23 8.03 3.91 -1.81
CA ILE A 23 8.69 4.33 -0.58
C ILE A 23 7.75 5.31 0.13
N TYR A 24 6.58 4.83 0.56
CA TYR A 24 5.66 5.65 1.34
C TYR A 24 5.35 4.96 2.65
N GLU A 25 5.54 5.69 3.73
CA GLU A 25 5.22 5.23 5.07
C GLU A 25 3.69 5.20 5.24
N ALA A 26 3.22 4.47 6.26
CA ALA A 26 1.79 4.43 6.57
C ALA A 26 1.19 5.84 6.79
N ILE A 27 1.99 6.77 7.31
CA ILE A 27 1.59 8.17 7.53
C ILE A 27 1.28 8.89 6.22
N ASP A 28 2.11 8.74 5.18
CA ASP A 28 1.89 9.39 3.87
C ASP A 28 0.62 8.84 3.20
N ILE A 29 0.42 7.52 3.30
CA ILE A 29 -0.76 6.84 2.78
C ILE A 29 -2.01 7.28 3.54
N ALA A 30 -1.93 7.45 4.86
CA ALA A 30 -3.02 7.94 5.70
C ALA A 30 -3.40 9.38 5.37
N GLU A 31 -2.41 10.25 5.18
CA GLU A 31 -2.64 11.64 4.76
C GLU A 31 -3.34 11.70 3.40
N TYR A 32 -2.86 10.94 2.41
CA TYR A 32 -3.48 10.89 1.08
C TYR A 32 -4.88 10.25 1.10
N ALA A 33 -5.08 9.21 1.90
CA ALA A 33 -6.36 8.51 2.03
C ALA A 33 -7.40 9.29 2.88
N CYS A 34 -6.98 10.35 3.57
CA CYS A 34 -7.75 11.03 4.62
C CYS A 34 -8.26 10.03 5.66
N MET A 35 -7.35 9.20 6.20
CA MET A 35 -7.65 8.14 7.16
C MET A 35 -6.73 8.25 8.38
N ASP A 36 -7.09 7.53 9.45
CA ASP A 36 -6.22 7.38 10.61
C ASP A 36 -5.02 6.49 10.25
N GLU A 37 -3.85 6.83 10.78
CA GLU A 37 -2.60 6.12 10.50
C GLU A 37 -2.63 4.67 11.02
N ASP A 38 -3.24 4.43 12.18
CA ASP A 38 -3.32 3.09 12.76
C ASP A 38 -4.29 2.20 11.98
N ASP A 39 -5.41 2.77 11.50
CA ASP A 39 -6.32 2.06 10.59
C ASP A 39 -5.63 1.68 9.28
N VAL A 40 -4.80 2.59 8.74
CA VAL A 40 -4.04 2.33 7.51
C VAL A 40 -2.97 1.27 7.72
N ARG A 41 -2.28 1.26 8.87
CA ARG A 41 -1.34 0.19 9.24
C ARG A 41 -2.02 -1.17 9.29
N GLU A 42 -3.17 -1.26 9.94
CA GLU A 42 -3.94 -2.52 10.01
C GLU A 42 -4.33 -2.99 8.61
N ILE A 43 -4.85 -2.07 7.78
CA ILE A 43 -5.22 -2.38 6.40
C ILE A 43 -4.01 -2.83 5.56
N ILE A 44 -2.85 -2.19 5.67
CA ILE A 44 -1.63 -2.60 4.97
C ILE A 44 -1.24 -4.03 5.37
N SER A 45 -1.25 -4.32 6.67
CA SER A 45 -0.95 -5.67 7.18
C SER A 45 -1.91 -6.72 6.62
N GLU A 46 -3.21 -6.42 6.55
CA GLU A 46 -4.20 -7.31 5.97
C GLU A 46 -4.02 -7.49 4.45
N LEU A 47 -3.76 -6.40 3.71
CA LEU A 47 -3.53 -6.44 2.26
C LEU A 47 -2.28 -7.23 1.90
N TYR A 48 -1.23 -7.12 2.71
CA TYR A 48 -0.02 -7.92 2.60
C TYR A 48 -0.30 -9.40 2.85
N ALA A 49 -0.98 -9.73 3.95
CA ALA A 49 -1.38 -11.11 4.27
C ALA A 49 -2.28 -11.74 3.19
N ASP A 50 -3.16 -10.94 2.57
CA ASP A 50 -4.03 -11.36 1.47
C ASP A 50 -3.30 -11.45 0.10
N GLY A 51 -2.01 -11.07 0.05
CA GLY A 51 -1.16 -11.13 -1.14
C GLY A 51 -1.47 -10.08 -2.20
N TYR A 52 -1.99 -8.91 -1.82
CA TYR A 52 -2.19 -7.77 -2.72
C TYR A 52 -0.97 -6.82 -2.77
N LEU A 53 -0.08 -6.93 -1.80
CA LEU A 53 1.16 -6.15 -1.74
C LEU A 53 2.37 -7.04 -2.03
N GLY A 54 3.38 -6.47 -2.69
CA GLY A 54 4.72 -7.06 -2.80
C GLY A 54 5.71 -6.27 -1.94
N GLU A 55 6.78 -6.92 -1.51
CA GLU A 55 7.87 -6.27 -0.75
C GLU A 55 8.85 -5.61 -1.71
N CYS A 56 9.19 -4.36 -1.46
CA CYS A 56 10.19 -3.64 -2.24
C CYS A 56 11.56 -3.67 -1.55
N MET A 57 11.61 -3.33 -0.26
CA MET A 57 12.77 -3.51 0.61
C MET A 57 12.33 -3.94 2.00
N THR A 58 12.97 -4.97 2.54
CA THR A 58 12.88 -5.34 3.97
C THR A 58 13.88 -4.47 4.75
N ILE A 59 13.61 -4.21 6.04
CA ILE A 59 14.33 -3.37 7.05
C ILE A 59 15.89 -3.29 6.98
N GLY A 60 16.56 -4.10 6.18
CA GLY A 60 18.02 -4.22 6.09
C GLY A 60 18.82 -3.13 5.37
N ASP A 61 18.25 -2.00 4.91
CA ASP A 61 19.06 -0.91 4.32
C ASP A 61 18.67 0.52 4.78
N ASP A 62 17.38 0.87 4.97
CA ASP A 62 16.96 2.27 5.27
C ASP A 62 15.96 2.43 6.46
N GLY A 63 15.69 1.37 7.22
CA GLY A 63 14.96 1.47 8.50
C GLY A 63 13.44 1.32 8.46
N TYR A 64 12.82 1.14 7.29
CA TYR A 64 11.37 0.88 7.16
C TYR A 64 11.07 -0.17 6.08
N ASP A 65 9.99 -0.95 6.27
CA ASP A 65 9.47 -1.87 5.25
C ASP A 65 8.66 -1.09 4.21
N THR A 66 8.99 -1.29 2.94
CA THR A 66 8.30 -0.63 1.84
C THR A 66 7.52 -1.62 0.97
N PHE A 67 6.28 -1.26 0.64
CA PHE A 67 5.34 -2.13 -0.07
C PHE A 67 4.84 -1.49 -1.36
N TYR A 68 4.75 -2.28 -2.43
CA TYR A 68 4.11 -1.87 -3.68
C TYR A 68 2.83 -2.67 -3.96
N LEU A 69 1.92 -2.08 -4.73
CA LEU A 69 0.68 -2.75 -5.13
C LEU A 69 0.96 -3.68 -6.32
N ASN A 70 0.88 -4.99 -6.09
CA ASN A 70 1.16 -5.97 -7.14
C ASN A 70 0.03 -6.08 -8.18
N ALA A 71 0.22 -6.87 -9.24
CA ALA A 71 -0.76 -7.02 -10.32
C ALA A 71 -2.16 -7.46 -9.84
N LYS A 72 -2.25 -8.32 -8.80
CA LYS A 72 -3.53 -8.74 -8.20
C LYS A 72 -4.24 -7.55 -7.55
N GLY A 73 -3.48 -6.70 -6.85
CA GLY A 73 -4.01 -5.48 -6.25
C GLY A 73 -4.46 -4.46 -7.28
N ARG A 74 -3.68 -4.25 -8.34
CA ARG A 74 -3.98 -3.32 -9.43
C ARG A 74 -5.23 -3.72 -10.22
N ALA A 75 -5.38 -5.01 -10.55
CA ALA A 75 -6.59 -5.53 -11.17
C ALA A 75 -7.85 -5.27 -10.31
N LEU A 76 -7.72 -5.34 -8.98
CA LEU A 76 -8.85 -5.12 -8.08
C LEU A 76 -9.33 -3.66 -8.05
N ILE A 77 -8.44 -2.70 -8.27
CA ILE A 77 -8.78 -1.27 -8.33
C ILE A 77 -9.05 -0.78 -9.77
N GLY A 78 -8.97 -1.66 -10.77
CA GLY A 78 -9.20 -1.34 -12.18
C GLY A 78 -8.07 -0.54 -12.82
N ALA A 79 -6.83 -0.70 -12.33
CA ALA A 79 -5.64 -0.07 -12.89
C ALA A 79 -4.95 -0.93 -13.98
N GLU A 80 -5.33 -2.22 -14.10
CA GLU A 80 -4.90 -3.18 -15.12
C GLU A 80 -6.06 -4.10 -15.52
#